data_AF-A0A2E0G6D5-F1
#
_entry.id   AF-A0A2E0G6D5-F1
#
_cell.length_a   1.000
_cell.length_b   1.000
_cell.length_c   1.000
_cell.angle_alpha   90.00
_cell.angle_beta   90.00
_cell.angle_gamma   90.00
#
_symmetry.space_group_name_H-M   'P 1'
#
loop_
_entity.id
_entity.type
_entity.pdbx_description
1 polymer ?
#
loop_
_entity_poly.entity_id
_entity_poly.type
_entity_poly.pdbx_seq_one_letter_code
_entity_poly.pdbx_strand_id
1 'polypeptide(L)'
;MNKLLPITIFSLLFIIGCENFFGDRNDSGDPYAYDMLLYDLEQDLALSSKQISDSKDFLRNGRDFFPDNASLWKLASYLQQNLTQEQKERLLSPPEDLISEEITEENDYHHKRLRHHHRMDEFIRSILSADQLSDYNEMVTYKKDALDEVYNDLKAGSQTKKEAYREMMGVMEWFRAAMDKLLTDDQKSLLEEMHKQKDDHWRKSKGGYGKHAKNHEKMKQEMYDVLGMSAEQISTLESLEASFKSSLELLHDNFVNGVVDYTPEEYILSVGSIIDSFHEDKIIVFDTVQLEIIEIHRAIARRFMKHSRWGHKGR
;
A
#
# COMPACT_ATOMS: atom_id res chain seq x y z
N MET A 1 23.15 -22.29 -14.64
CA MET A 1 21.71 -22.36 -15.01
C MET A 1 21.00 -21.38 -14.13
N ASN A 2 20.57 -20.25 -14.69
CA ASN A 2 19.97 -19.14 -13.96
C ASN A 2 18.61 -19.59 -13.43
N LYS A 3 18.56 -19.99 -12.15
CA LYS A 3 17.30 -20.11 -11.42
C LYS A 3 16.82 -18.68 -11.21
N LEU A 4 15.88 -18.25 -12.04
CA LEU A 4 15.03 -17.09 -11.75
C LEU A 4 14.26 -17.45 -10.48
N LEU A 5 14.78 -17.05 -9.31
CA LEU A 5 13.97 -16.98 -8.10
C LEU A 5 12.80 -16.06 -8.45
N PRO A 6 11.54 -16.50 -8.27
CA PRO A 6 10.44 -15.57 -8.29
C PRO A 6 10.56 -14.78 -6.99
N ILE A 7 11.43 -13.77 -6.97
CA ILE A 7 11.15 -12.59 -6.16
C ILE A 7 9.91 -12.01 -6.83
N THR A 8 8.75 -12.60 -6.53
CA THR A 8 7.50 -11.87 -6.57
C THR A 8 7.66 -10.81 -5.50
N ILE A 9 8.38 -9.76 -5.87
CA ILE A 9 8.05 -8.39 -5.53
C ILE A 9 6.62 -8.27 -6.04
N PHE A 10 5.69 -8.80 -5.26
CA PHE A 10 4.44 -8.13 -5.02
C PHE A 10 4.88 -6.71 -4.75
N SER A 11 4.87 -5.92 -5.82
CA SER A 11 4.55 -4.53 -5.83
C SER A 11 4.94 -3.89 -4.50
N LEU A 12 6.01 -3.09 -4.51
CA LEU A 12 6.18 -2.04 -3.51
C LEU A 12 4.97 -1.12 -3.66
N LEU A 13 3.92 -1.55 -3.00
CA LEU A 13 2.61 -0.98 -2.95
C LEU A 13 2.75 0.25 -2.08
N PHE A 14 2.87 1.38 -2.77
CA PHE A 14 2.36 2.68 -2.36
C PHE A 14 3.31 3.65 -1.65
N ILE A 15 4.12 4.33 -2.45
CA ILE A 15 4.29 5.78 -2.26
C ILE A 15 3.20 6.57 -3.03
N ILE A 16 2.28 5.88 -3.73
CA ILE A 16 1.01 6.41 -4.24
C ILE A 16 -0.07 5.46 -3.75
N GLY A 17 -1.00 5.90 -2.90
CA GLY A 17 -2.02 5.01 -2.33
C GLY A 17 -2.86 4.25 -3.38
N CYS A 18 -3.24 3.02 -3.02
CA CYS A 18 -4.45 2.26 -3.48
C CYS A 18 -4.37 1.15 -4.55
N GLU A 19 -3.27 0.88 -5.22
CA GLU A 19 -3.14 -0.16 -6.27
C GLU A 19 -2.87 -1.62 -5.80
N ASN A 20 -3.71 -2.29 -4.96
CA ASN A 20 -3.75 -3.78 -4.73
C ASN A 20 -4.44 -4.19 -3.41
N PHE A 21 -5.75 -3.93 -3.26
CA PHE A 21 -6.43 -4.30 -2.01
C PHE A 21 -7.66 -5.22 -2.09
N PHE A 22 -8.19 -5.67 -3.25
CA PHE A 22 -9.62 -6.00 -3.25
C PHE A 22 -10.16 -7.20 -4.07
N GLY A 23 -11.27 -7.78 -3.55
CA GLY A 23 -12.38 -8.17 -4.44
C GLY A 23 -13.59 -9.06 -3.97
N ASP A 24 -14.02 -10.23 -4.56
CA ASP A 24 -15.03 -10.70 -5.57
C ASP A 24 -15.90 -11.57 -4.68
N ARG A 25 -16.94 -10.96 -4.14
CA ARG A 25 -18.25 -11.59 -4.09
C ARG A 25 -19.22 -10.56 -4.60
N ASN A 26 -20.37 -11.03 -5.09
CA ASN A 26 -21.50 -10.25 -5.58
C ASN A 26 -21.86 -9.09 -4.65
N ASP A 27 -21.18 -7.97 -4.80
CA ASP A 27 -21.55 -6.69 -4.25
C ASP A 27 -21.72 -5.79 -5.47
N SER A 28 -22.97 -5.56 -5.83
CA SER A 28 -23.36 -4.53 -6.78
C SER A 28 -22.65 -3.26 -6.39
N GLY A 29 -21.72 -2.82 -7.22
CA GLY A 29 -20.75 -1.80 -6.85
C GLY A 29 -21.27 -0.69 -5.98
N ASP A 30 -20.90 -0.75 -4.70
CA ASP A 30 -21.74 -0.25 -3.63
C ASP A 30 -22.00 1.25 -3.85
N PRO A 31 -23.19 1.63 -4.37
CA PRO A 31 -23.53 3.03 -4.58
C PRO A 31 -23.37 3.81 -3.28
N TYR A 32 -23.52 3.11 -2.14
CA TYR A 32 -23.33 3.63 -0.81
C TYR A 32 -21.94 4.21 -0.55
N ALA A 33 -20.83 3.56 -0.94
CA ALA A 33 -19.50 4.10 -0.63
C ALA A 33 -19.21 5.42 -1.37
N TYR A 34 -19.71 5.56 -2.61
CA TYR A 34 -19.66 6.82 -3.35
C TYR A 34 -20.63 7.86 -2.80
N ASP A 35 -21.85 7.46 -2.45
CA ASP A 35 -22.85 8.34 -1.86
C ASP A 35 -22.38 8.86 -0.49
N MET A 36 -21.72 8.02 0.31
CA MET A 36 -21.14 8.40 1.61
C MET A 36 -19.90 9.28 1.45
N LEU A 37 -19.00 8.99 0.49
CA LEU A 37 -17.90 9.89 0.17
C LEU A 37 -18.44 11.27 -0.23
N LEU A 38 -19.46 11.33 -1.08
CA LEU A 38 -20.06 12.59 -1.51
C LEU A 38 -20.70 13.33 -0.33
N TYR A 39 -21.38 12.61 0.57
CA TYR A 39 -21.95 13.15 1.79
C TYR A 39 -20.88 13.78 2.71
N ASP A 40 -19.77 13.07 2.94
CA ASP A 40 -18.65 13.59 3.72
C ASP A 40 -18.06 14.85 3.09
N LEU A 41 -17.80 14.83 1.77
CA LEU A 41 -17.26 16.00 1.07
C LEU A 41 -18.21 17.20 1.13
N GLU A 42 -19.53 16.97 1.04
CA GLU A 42 -20.53 18.03 1.17
C GLU A 42 -20.52 18.64 2.58
N GLN A 43 -20.50 17.81 3.63
CA GLN A 43 -20.46 18.23 5.03
C GLN A 43 -19.17 19.01 5.36
N ASP A 44 -18.02 18.45 4.98
CA ASP A 44 -16.70 18.97 5.37
C ASP A 44 -16.35 20.26 4.63
N LEU A 45 -16.70 20.33 3.33
CA LEU A 45 -16.22 21.39 2.44
C LEU A 45 -17.28 22.45 2.14
N ALA A 46 -18.53 22.26 2.60
CA ALA A 46 -19.66 23.12 2.26
C ALA A 46 -19.76 23.36 0.74
N LEU A 47 -19.74 22.26 -0.02
CA LEU A 47 -19.77 22.32 -1.50
C LEU A 47 -21.04 23.02 -2.01
N SER A 48 -20.89 23.82 -3.05
CA SER A 48 -22.02 24.38 -3.80
C SER A 48 -22.81 23.28 -4.51
N SER A 49 -24.08 23.53 -4.84
CA SER A 49 -24.93 22.58 -5.56
C SER A 49 -24.32 22.12 -6.89
N LYS A 50 -23.58 23.01 -7.57
CA LYS A 50 -22.84 22.66 -8.78
C LYS A 50 -21.68 21.71 -8.48
N GLN A 51 -20.87 22.02 -7.46
CA GLN A 51 -19.75 21.16 -7.05
C GLN A 51 -20.21 19.75 -6.65
N ILE A 52 -21.35 19.64 -5.96
CA ILE A 52 -21.96 18.35 -5.58
C ILE A 52 -22.40 17.57 -6.83
N SER A 53 -23.12 18.22 -7.74
CA SER A 53 -23.61 17.59 -8.97
C SER A 53 -22.46 17.08 -9.84
N ASP A 54 -21.46 17.93 -10.08
CA ASP A 54 -20.31 17.58 -10.93
C ASP A 54 -19.50 16.43 -10.28
N SER A 55 -19.26 16.49 -8.96
CA SER A 55 -18.55 15.42 -8.22
C SER A 55 -19.28 14.07 -8.29
N LYS A 56 -20.62 14.10 -8.20
CA LYS A 56 -21.46 12.91 -8.34
C LYS A 56 -21.34 12.28 -9.72
N ASP A 57 -21.26 13.09 -10.77
CA ASP A 57 -21.12 12.61 -12.15
C ASP A 57 -19.76 11.95 -12.38
N PHE A 58 -18.68 12.47 -11.80
CA PHE A 58 -17.36 11.80 -11.83
C PHE A 58 -17.42 10.41 -11.19
N LEU A 59 -17.96 10.31 -9.97
CA LEU A 59 -18.06 9.04 -9.24
C LEU A 59 -18.98 8.02 -9.93
N ARG A 60 -20.09 8.48 -10.54
CA ARG A 60 -21.02 7.60 -11.28
C ARG A 60 -20.38 6.94 -12.48
N ASN A 61 -19.50 7.66 -13.18
CA ASN A 61 -18.82 7.19 -14.38
C ASN A 61 -17.58 6.31 -14.07
N GLY A 62 -17.21 6.15 -12.78
CA GLY A 62 -16.06 5.36 -12.32
C GLY A 62 -16.26 3.86 -12.17
N ARG A 63 -17.47 3.35 -12.46
CA ARG A 63 -17.86 1.94 -12.19
C ARG A 63 -17.08 0.89 -12.98
N ASP A 64 -16.36 1.29 -14.03
CA ASP A 64 -15.61 0.36 -14.88
C ASP A 64 -14.28 -0.11 -14.26
N PHE A 65 -13.80 0.55 -13.21
CA PHE A 65 -12.45 0.33 -12.67
C PHE A 65 -12.43 -0.18 -11.23
N PHE A 66 -13.58 -0.42 -10.59
CA PHE A 66 -13.60 -0.85 -9.20
C PHE A 66 -12.83 -2.15 -8.98
N PRO A 67 -12.02 -2.25 -7.93
CA PRO A 67 -11.92 -1.37 -6.75
C PRO A 67 -11.04 -0.14 -6.93
N ASP A 68 -10.27 -0.10 -8.01
CA ASP A 68 -9.24 0.88 -8.25
C ASP A 68 -9.89 2.07 -8.93
N ASN A 69 -10.04 3.13 -8.17
CA ASN A 69 -11.02 4.12 -8.53
C ASN A 69 -10.38 5.20 -9.40
N ALA A 70 -10.17 4.89 -10.68
CA ALA A 70 -9.80 5.87 -11.69
C ALA A 70 -10.72 7.11 -11.67
N SER A 71 -11.96 7.00 -11.16
CA SER A 71 -12.80 8.19 -10.95
C SER A 71 -12.43 9.05 -9.75
N LEU A 72 -11.71 8.54 -8.75
CA LEU A 72 -11.10 9.40 -7.73
C LEU A 72 -10.02 10.27 -8.34
N TRP A 73 -9.19 9.76 -9.25
CA TRP A 73 -8.21 10.61 -9.95
C TRP A 73 -8.91 11.74 -10.70
N LYS A 74 -9.95 11.42 -11.47
CA LYS A 74 -10.76 12.43 -12.19
C LYS A 74 -11.44 13.42 -11.24
N LEU A 75 -12.01 12.92 -10.13
CA LEU A 75 -12.57 13.75 -9.08
C LEU A 75 -11.50 14.65 -8.44
N ALA A 76 -10.30 14.14 -8.19
CA ALA A 76 -9.21 14.90 -7.60
C ALA A 76 -8.78 16.06 -8.51
N SER A 77 -8.63 15.80 -9.81
CA SER A 77 -8.35 16.85 -10.80
C SER A 77 -9.47 17.88 -10.88
N TYR A 78 -10.74 17.43 -10.85
CA TYR A 78 -11.88 18.34 -10.79
C TYR A 78 -11.86 19.23 -9.53
N LEU A 79 -11.66 18.63 -8.36
CA LEU A 79 -11.62 19.36 -7.08
C LEU A 79 -10.43 20.31 -7.02
N GLN A 80 -9.27 19.92 -7.57
CA GLN A 80 -8.10 20.78 -7.68
C GLN A 80 -8.41 22.10 -8.42
N GLN A 81 -9.23 22.03 -9.47
CA GLN A 81 -9.60 23.20 -10.28
C GLN A 81 -10.78 24.01 -9.71
N ASN A 82 -11.68 23.36 -8.97
CA ASN A 82 -12.98 23.93 -8.63
C ASN A 82 -13.21 24.19 -7.13
N LEU A 83 -12.32 23.75 -6.25
CA LEU A 83 -12.36 24.11 -4.83
C LEU A 83 -11.71 25.48 -4.60
N THR A 84 -12.28 26.26 -3.68
CA THR A 84 -11.61 27.45 -3.15
C THR A 84 -10.41 27.05 -2.30
N GLN A 85 -9.49 27.99 -2.08
CA GLN A 85 -8.31 27.73 -1.24
C GLN A 85 -8.70 27.25 0.18
N GLU A 86 -9.72 27.86 0.78
CA GLU A 86 -10.26 27.45 2.08
C GLU A 86 -10.83 26.01 2.05
N GLN A 87 -11.55 25.65 0.98
CA GLN A 87 -12.05 24.28 0.81
C GLN A 87 -10.92 23.27 0.64
N LYS A 88 -9.86 23.62 -0.09
CA LYS A 88 -8.67 22.77 -0.24
C LYS A 88 -7.97 22.56 1.11
N GLU A 89 -7.77 23.64 1.87
CA GLU A 89 -7.18 23.57 3.21
C GLU A 89 -8.00 22.66 4.14
N ARG A 90 -9.33 22.75 4.11
CA ARG A 90 -10.21 21.84 4.87
C ARG A 90 -10.10 20.38 4.40
N LEU A 91 -10.07 20.14 3.09
CA LEU A 91 -9.97 18.78 2.54
C LEU A 91 -8.64 18.10 2.93
N LEU A 92 -7.55 18.85 2.86
CA LEU A 92 -6.20 18.39 3.15
C LEU A 92 -5.88 18.38 4.65
N SER A 93 -6.66 19.10 5.46
CA SER A 93 -6.55 19.02 6.92
C SER A 93 -6.83 17.59 7.39
N PRO A 94 -6.05 17.09 8.37
CA PRO A 94 -6.38 15.82 9.02
C PRO A 94 -7.79 15.91 9.64
N PRO A 95 -8.70 14.96 9.36
CA PRO A 95 -9.97 14.87 10.08
C PRO A 95 -9.79 14.93 11.60
N GLU A 96 -10.68 15.64 12.31
CA GLU A 96 -10.68 15.69 13.79
C GLU A 96 -10.85 14.30 14.44
N ASP A 97 -11.43 13.34 13.70
CA ASP A 97 -11.72 11.97 14.14
C ASP A 97 -10.70 10.92 13.65
N LEU A 98 -9.58 11.33 13.03
CA LEU A 98 -8.54 10.39 12.59
C LEU A 98 -7.90 9.70 13.79
N ILE A 99 -8.36 8.48 14.08
CA ILE A 99 -7.73 7.62 15.08
C ILE A 99 -6.44 7.06 14.47
N SER A 100 -5.35 7.02 15.26
CA SER A 100 -4.04 6.51 14.84
C SER A 100 -4.09 5.14 14.13
N GLU A 101 -5.05 4.32 14.54
CA GLU A 101 -5.35 2.97 14.08
C GLU A 101 -6.01 2.93 12.70
N GLU A 102 -6.49 4.05 12.15
CA GLU A 102 -7.07 4.12 10.79
C GLU A 102 -6.01 4.38 9.70
N ILE A 103 -4.78 4.73 10.10
CA ILE A 103 -3.63 4.97 9.20
C ILE A 103 -2.61 3.84 9.26
N THR A 104 -2.81 2.81 10.09
CA THR A 104 -1.98 1.60 10.00
C THR A 104 -2.32 0.87 8.72
N GLU A 105 -1.28 0.48 7.97
CA GLU A 105 -1.41 -0.23 6.70
C GLU A 105 -2.44 -1.37 6.83
N GLU A 106 -3.44 -1.37 5.95
CA GLU A 106 -4.54 -2.32 5.89
C GLU A 106 -5.71 -2.07 6.85
N ASN A 107 -6.84 -1.76 6.23
CA ASN A 107 -8.19 -1.97 6.73
C ASN A 107 -8.41 -3.46 7.10
N ASP A 108 -7.80 -3.89 8.19
CA ASP A 108 -7.85 -5.28 8.63
C ASP A 108 -8.94 -5.49 9.65
N TYR A 109 -9.86 -6.32 9.21
CA TYR A 109 -10.72 -7.16 10.01
C TYR A 109 -9.89 -7.89 11.08
N HIS A 110 -9.54 -7.24 12.20
CA HIS A 110 -8.58 -7.60 13.27
C HIS A 110 -8.54 -9.08 13.74
N HIS A 111 -9.45 -9.95 13.31
CA HIS A 111 -9.45 -11.37 13.61
C HIS A 111 -9.12 -12.29 12.43
N LYS A 112 -9.23 -11.86 11.16
CA LYS A 112 -9.00 -12.74 10.00
C LYS A 112 -7.54 -12.76 9.58
N ARG A 113 -6.85 -11.62 9.55
CA ARG A 113 -5.40 -11.60 9.26
C ARG A 113 -4.55 -12.00 10.45
N LEU A 114 -4.94 -11.71 11.68
CA LEU A 114 -4.28 -12.30 12.86
C LEU A 114 -4.39 -13.84 12.84
N ARG A 115 -5.56 -14.39 12.48
CA ARG A 115 -5.69 -15.85 12.24
C ARG A 115 -4.87 -16.32 11.05
N HIS A 116 -4.69 -15.51 10.01
CA HIS A 116 -3.89 -15.85 8.83
C HIS A 116 -2.39 -15.88 9.15
N HIS A 117 -1.87 -14.83 9.80
CA HIS A 117 -0.50 -14.73 10.30
C HIS A 117 -0.19 -15.85 11.29
N HIS A 118 -1.13 -16.17 12.19
CA HIS A 118 -0.98 -17.30 13.10
C HIS A 118 -0.89 -18.64 12.35
N ARG A 119 -1.75 -18.87 11.35
CA ARG A 119 -1.67 -20.06 10.49
C ARG A 119 -0.44 -20.10 9.58
N MET A 120 0.17 -18.95 9.32
CA MET A 120 1.42 -18.84 8.56
C MET A 120 2.60 -19.22 9.45
N ASP A 121 2.64 -18.65 10.66
CA ASP A 121 3.62 -18.97 11.69
C ASP A 121 3.60 -20.46 12.06
N GLU A 122 2.42 -21.05 12.28
CA GLU A 122 2.26 -22.49 12.52
C GLU A 122 2.82 -23.35 11.38
N PHE A 123 2.59 -22.93 10.12
CA PHE A 123 3.10 -23.65 8.96
C PHE A 123 4.61 -23.51 8.82
N ILE A 124 5.15 -22.31 9.00
CA ILE A 124 6.60 -22.10 8.97
C ILE A 124 7.25 -23.00 10.02
N ARG A 125 6.77 -22.96 11.27
CA ARG A 125 7.29 -23.81 12.36
C ARG A 125 7.21 -25.30 12.05
N SER A 126 6.24 -25.76 11.26
CA SER A 126 6.10 -27.19 10.94
C SER A 126 7.07 -27.68 9.86
N ILE A 127 7.66 -26.78 9.06
CA ILE A 127 8.63 -27.13 8.02
C ILE A 127 10.09 -26.90 8.43
N LEU A 128 10.34 -26.21 9.55
CA LEU A 128 11.69 -25.94 10.07
C LEU A 128 12.32 -27.15 10.78
N SER A 129 13.65 -27.27 10.67
CA SER A 129 14.45 -28.13 11.54
C SER A 129 14.57 -27.57 12.95
N ALA A 130 15.07 -28.36 13.90
CA ALA A 130 15.25 -27.92 15.29
C ALA A 130 16.19 -26.71 15.42
N ASP A 131 17.28 -26.69 14.65
CA ASP A 131 18.25 -25.58 14.66
C ASP A 131 17.60 -24.32 14.07
N GLN A 132 16.96 -24.44 12.89
CA GLN A 132 16.27 -23.31 12.26
C GLN A 132 15.12 -22.75 13.11
N LEU A 133 14.46 -23.59 13.92
CA LEU A 133 13.37 -23.16 14.79
C LEU A 133 13.87 -22.20 15.88
N SER A 134 15.10 -22.40 16.39
CA SER A 134 15.72 -21.47 17.35
C SER A 134 15.92 -20.11 16.71
N ASP A 135 16.59 -20.07 15.55
CA ASP A 135 16.86 -18.84 14.80
C ASP A 135 15.56 -18.11 14.42
N TYR A 136 14.55 -18.86 13.99
CA TYR A 136 13.22 -18.32 13.68
C TYR A 136 12.56 -17.63 14.88
N ASN A 137 12.68 -18.21 16.08
CA ASN A 137 12.11 -17.60 17.28
C ASN A 137 12.79 -16.29 17.65
N GLU A 138 14.12 -16.23 17.51
CA GLU A 138 14.89 -15.01 17.75
C GLU A 138 14.49 -13.93 16.75
N MET A 139 14.39 -14.27 15.46
CA MET A 139 13.94 -13.33 14.42
C MET A 139 12.51 -12.82 14.66
N VAL A 140 11.58 -13.69 15.05
CA VAL A 140 10.19 -13.31 15.35
C VAL A 140 10.13 -12.38 16.56
N THR A 141 10.93 -12.65 17.59
CA THR A 141 11.02 -11.82 18.80
C THR A 141 11.57 -10.45 18.45
N TYR A 142 12.71 -10.39 17.74
CA TYR A 142 13.30 -9.13 17.29
C TYR A 142 12.33 -8.30 16.46
N LYS A 143 11.68 -8.91 15.44
CA LYS A 143 10.67 -8.23 14.62
C LYS A 143 9.58 -7.60 15.47
N LYS A 144 9.08 -8.34 16.45
CA LYS A 144 8.01 -7.86 17.32
C LYS A 144 8.48 -6.67 18.16
N ASP A 145 9.64 -6.79 18.80
CA ASP A 145 10.19 -5.75 19.66
C ASP A 145 10.48 -4.47 18.86
N ALA A 146 11.06 -4.60 17.66
CA ALA A 146 11.30 -3.47 16.76
C ALA A 146 10.01 -2.78 16.31
N LEU A 147 8.96 -3.54 15.94
CA LEU A 147 7.66 -2.95 15.58
C LEU A 147 6.97 -2.29 16.77
N ASP A 148 7.08 -2.88 17.97
CA ASP A 148 6.53 -2.32 19.21
C ASP A 148 7.24 -0.99 19.56
N GLU A 149 8.55 -0.88 19.35
CA GLU A 149 9.32 0.36 19.51
C GLU A 149 8.83 1.46 18.56
N VAL A 150 8.76 1.17 17.25
CA VAL A 150 8.25 2.11 16.23
C VAL A 150 6.85 2.61 16.58
N TYR A 151 5.96 1.70 17.01
CA TYR A 151 4.60 2.04 17.42
C TYR A 151 4.57 2.94 18.65
N ASN A 152 5.39 2.65 19.66
CA ASN A 152 5.47 3.44 20.88
C ASN A 152 6.01 4.85 20.59
N ASP A 153 7.00 4.97 19.71
CA ASP A 153 7.54 6.25 19.29
C ASP A 153 6.51 7.10 18.51
N LEU A 154 5.78 6.46 17.60
CA LEU A 154 4.69 7.13 16.90
C LEU A 154 3.60 7.63 17.88
N LYS A 155 3.27 6.82 18.88
CA LYS A 155 2.29 7.17 19.93
C LYS A 155 2.79 8.29 20.85
N ALA A 156 4.08 8.31 21.16
CA ALA A 156 4.72 9.34 21.97
C ALA A 156 4.88 10.67 21.20
N GLY A 157 4.73 10.64 19.86
CA GLY A 157 4.97 11.78 18.99
C GLY A 157 6.46 12.09 18.82
N SER A 158 7.35 11.13 19.13
CA SER A 158 8.80 11.25 18.92
C SER A 158 9.19 11.11 17.44
N GLN A 159 8.32 10.51 16.62
CA GLN A 159 8.50 10.42 15.18
C GLN A 159 7.21 10.70 14.39
N THR A 160 7.38 11.06 13.13
CA THR A 160 6.30 11.26 12.17
C THR A 160 5.77 9.92 11.63
N LYS A 161 4.55 9.95 11.07
CA LYS A 161 3.97 8.78 10.38
C LYS A 161 4.83 8.30 9.19
N LYS A 162 5.52 9.23 8.52
CA LYS A 162 6.41 8.89 7.39
C LYS A 162 7.63 8.11 7.87
N GLU A 163 8.24 8.56 8.97
CA GLU A 163 9.39 7.88 9.58
C GLU A 163 9.00 6.50 10.10
N ALA A 164 7.88 6.40 10.82
CA ALA A 164 7.37 5.12 11.33
C ALA A 164 7.09 4.13 10.20
N TYR A 165 6.46 4.60 9.11
CA TYR A 165 6.20 3.78 7.92
C TYR A 165 7.50 3.23 7.30
N ARG A 166 8.49 4.10 7.11
CA ARG A 166 9.80 3.72 6.57
C ARG A 166 10.48 2.65 7.44
N GLU A 167 10.44 2.81 8.76
CA GLU A 167 11.04 1.87 9.71
C GLU A 167 10.30 0.52 9.72
N MET A 168 8.96 0.53 9.73
CA MET A 168 8.16 -0.69 9.61
C MET A 168 8.51 -1.44 8.32
N MET A 169 8.62 -0.74 7.19
CA MET A 169 9.02 -1.35 5.92
C MET A 169 10.43 -1.96 5.99
N GLY A 170 11.38 -1.26 6.61
CA GLY A 170 12.73 -1.78 6.86
C GLY A 170 12.72 -3.08 7.67
N VAL A 171 11.97 -3.12 8.78
CA VAL A 171 11.82 -4.32 9.63
C VAL A 171 11.21 -5.48 8.83
N MET A 172 10.19 -5.20 8.01
CA MET A 172 9.53 -6.23 7.21
C MET A 172 10.43 -6.78 6.09
N GLU A 173 11.18 -5.92 5.40
CA GLU A 173 12.17 -6.33 4.38
C GLU A 173 13.33 -7.13 4.99
N TRP A 174 13.83 -6.71 6.16
CA TRP A 174 14.82 -7.48 6.89
C TRP A 174 14.30 -8.88 7.23
N PHE A 175 13.09 -8.97 7.80
CA PHE A 175 12.51 -10.26 8.17
C PHE A 175 12.31 -11.17 6.95
N ARG A 176 11.92 -10.61 5.80
CA ARG A 176 11.82 -11.36 4.52
C ARG A 176 13.18 -11.92 4.11
N ALA A 177 14.22 -11.09 4.09
CA ALA A 177 15.56 -11.51 3.70
C ALA A 177 16.17 -12.52 4.69
N ALA A 178 15.94 -12.33 5.99
CA ALA A 178 16.39 -13.25 7.03
C ALA A 178 15.69 -14.62 6.93
N MET A 179 14.39 -14.62 6.62
CA MET A 179 13.66 -15.85 6.27
C MET A 179 14.23 -16.53 5.01
N ASP A 180 14.56 -15.76 3.97
CA ASP A 180 15.15 -16.32 2.75
C ASP A 180 16.53 -16.94 3.00
N LYS A 181 17.32 -16.35 3.91
CA LYS A 181 18.60 -16.89 4.36
C LYS A 181 18.43 -18.14 5.23
N LEU A 182 17.40 -18.19 6.09
CA LEU A 182 17.13 -19.30 6.99
C LEU A 182 16.65 -20.57 6.26
N LEU A 183 15.76 -20.40 5.28
CA LEU A 183 15.06 -21.50 4.63
C LEU A 183 15.90 -22.16 3.52
N THR A 184 15.74 -23.48 3.37
CA THR A 184 16.28 -24.21 2.21
C THR A 184 15.42 -24.00 0.96
N ASP A 185 15.98 -24.24 -0.23
CA ASP A 185 15.23 -24.20 -1.52
C ASP A 185 13.93 -25.03 -1.47
N ASP A 186 13.96 -26.20 -0.83
CA ASP A 186 12.80 -27.08 -0.71
C ASP A 186 11.74 -26.49 0.23
N GLN A 187 12.15 -25.91 1.37
CA GLN A 187 11.25 -25.22 2.30
C GLN A 187 10.62 -23.97 1.67
N LYS A 188 11.41 -23.20 0.90
CA LYS A 188 10.92 -22.04 0.14
C LYS A 188 9.85 -22.47 -0.86
N SER A 189 10.09 -23.56 -1.59
CA SER A 189 9.13 -24.11 -2.55
C SER A 189 7.81 -24.55 -1.88
N LEU A 190 7.88 -25.20 -0.72
CA LEU A 190 6.70 -25.56 0.07
C LEU A 190 5.91 -24.33 0.55
N LEU A 191 6.62 -23.29 0.97
CA LEU A 191 6.04 -22.04 1.41
C LEU A 191 5.36 -21.30 0.25
N GLU A 192 6.00 -21.27 -0.92
CA GLU A 192 5.44 -20.68 -2.15
C GLU A 192 4.19 -21.44 -2.61
N GLU A 193 4.20 -22.78 -2.60
CA GLU A 193 3.02 -23.57 -2.95
C GLU A 193 1.86 -23.31 -1.98
N MET A 194 2.13 -23.29 -0.67
CA MET A 194 1.13 -23.02 0.35
C MET A 194 0.61 -21.58 0.25
N HIS A 195 1.48 -20.60 -0.03
CA HIS A 195 1.10 -19.24 -0.36
C HIS A 195 0.17 -19.23 -1.56
N LYS A 196 0.54 -19.86 -2.67
CA LYS A 196 -0.28 -19.92 -3.88
C LYS A 196 -1.63 -20.57 -3.64
N GLN A 197 -1.69 -21.68 -2.91
CA GLN A 197 -2.96 -22.35 -2.59
C GLN A 197 -3.86 -21.47 -1.71
N LYS A 198 -3.30 -20.80 -0.70
CA LYS A 198 -4.04 -19.90 0.20
C LYS A 198 -4.44 -18.59 -0.49
N ASP A 199 -3.54 -18.01 -1.27
CA ASP A 199 -3.74 -16.80 -2.05
C ASP A 199 -4.74 -17.04 -3.17
N ASP A 200 -4.65 -18.15 -3.92
CA ASP A 200 -5.68 -18.56 -4.89
C ASP A 200 -7.03 -18.77 -4.20
N HIS A 201 -7.07 -19.41 -3.02
CA HIS A 201 -8.31 -19.58 -2.25
C HIS A 201 -8.88 -18.24 -1.76
N TRP A 202 -8.02 -17.30 -1.38
CA TRP A 202 -8.38 -15.94 -0.97
C TRP A 202 -8.86 -15.09 -2.14
N ARG A 203 -8.12 -15.07 -3.25
CA ARG A 203 -8.40 -14.37 -4.51
C ARG A 203 -9.64 -14.90 -5.22
N LYS A 204 -9.92 -16.20 -5.14
CA LYS A 204 -11.19 -16.79 -5.60
C LYS A 204 -12.42 -16.25 -4.87
N SER A 205 -12.25 -15.60 -3.71
CA SER A 205 -13.31 -14.85 -3.02
C SER A 205 -13.07 -13.33 -3.03
N LYS A 206 -12.11 -12.84 -3.84
CA LYS A 206 -11.54 -11.48 -3.86
C LYS A 206 -11.12 -10.93 -5.28
N GLY A 207 -12.01 -10.62 -6.24
CA GLY A 207 -11.87 -9.65 -7.37
C GLY A 207 -12.86 -8.42 -7.48
N GLY A 208 -12.47 -7.45 -8.31
CA GLY A 208 -13.23 -6.21 -8.55
C GLY A 208 -14.33 -6.32 -9.59
N TYR A 209 -15.21 -5.32 -9.66
CA TYR A 209 -16.28 -5.22 -10.66
C TYR A 209 -15.98 -4.11 -11.68
N GLY A 210 -16.43 -4.29 -12.91
CA GLY A 210 -16.17 -3.35 -14.00
C GLY A 210 -15.18 -3.90 -15.02
N LYS A 211 -15.22 -3.34 -16.24
CA LYS A 211 -14.46 -3.86 -17.39
C LYS A 211 -12.95 -3.90 -17.18
N HIS A 212 -12.42 -3.05 -16.30
CA HIS A 212 -11.00 -2.79 -16.13
C HIS A 212 -10.48 -3.07 -14.71
N ALA A 213 -11.31 -3.64 -13.85
CA ALA A 213 -11.03 -4.00 -12.45
C ALA A 213 -9.74 -4.79 -12.17
N LYS A 214 -9.19 -5.48 -13.19
CA LYS A 214 -7.99 -6.33 -13.11
C LYS A 214 -6.88 -5.87 -14.06
N ASN A 215 -7.02 -4.67 -14.66
CA ASN A 215 -6.10 -4.15 -15.67
C ASN A 215 -5.24 -3.02 -15.07
N HIS A 216 -4.18 -3.40 -14.36
CA HIS A 216 -3.27 -2.47 -13.66
C HIS A 216 -2.65 -1.44 -14.59
N GLU A 217 -2.24 -1.85 -15.79
CA GLU A 217 -1.70 -0.91 -16.79
C GLU A 217 -2.71 0.15 -17.18
N LYS A 218 -3.98 -0.22 -17.34
CA LYS A 218 -5.01 0.76 -17.66
C LYS A 218 -5.29 1.70 -16.48
N MET A 219 -5.22 1.21 -15.26
CA MET A 219 -5.46 2.02 -14.05
C MET A 219 -4.32 3.04 -13.86
N LYS A 220 -3.07 2.59 -14.04
CA LYS A 220 -1.87 3.44 -14.10
C LYS A 220 -1.96 4.48 -15.22
N GLN A 221 -2.41 4.08 -16.41
CA GLN A 221 -2.60 4.99 -17.54
C GLN A 221 -3.65 6.08 -17.23
N GLU A 222 -4.77 5.77 -16.59
CA GLU A 222 -5.79 6.77 -16.24
C GLU A 222 -5.23 7.81 -15.25
N MET A 223 -4.38 7.39 -14.31
CA MET A 223 -3.66 8.34 -13.44
C MET A 223 -2.74 9.25 -14.27
N TYR A 224 -1.95 8.69 -15.18
CA TYR A 224 -1.07 9.46 -16.05
C TYR A 224 -1.82 10.46 -16.93
N ASP A 225 -2.94 10.05 -17.49
CA ASP A 225 -3.81 10.90 -18.31
C ASP A 225 -4.39 12.05 -17.49
N VAL A 226 -4.84 11.77 -16.25
CA VAL A 226 -5.40 12.79 -15.35
C VAL A 226 -4.34 13.80 -14.90
N LEU A 227 -3.14 13.31 -14.59
CA LEU A 227 -2.01 14.17 -14.22
C LEU A 227 -1.40 14.90 -15.42
N GLY A 228 -1.83 14.58 -16.65
CA GLY A 228 -1.26 15.16 -17.87
C GLY A 228 0.22 14.87 -18.01
N MET A 229 0.66 13.68 -17.59
CA MET A 229 2.08 13.34 -17.56
C MET A 229 2.68 13.29 -18.96
N SER A 230 3.85 13.88 -19.13
CA SER A 230 4.61 13.75 -20.37
C SER A 230 5.20 12.34 -20.50
N ALA A 231 5.47 11.92 -21.74
CA ALA A 231 6.16 10.65 -21.99
C ALA A 231 7.55 10.59 -21.29
N GLU A 232 8.22 11.73 -21.14
CA GLU A 232 9.48 11.84 -20.42
C GLU A 232 9.30 11.65 -18.91
N GLN A 233 8.27 12.27 -18.30
CA GLN A 233 7.95 12.06 -16.89
C GLN A 233 7.59 10.60 -16.61
N ILE A 234 6.77 9.98 -17.47
CA ILE A 234 6.40 8.55 -17.34
C ILE A 234 7.64 7.67 -17.43
N SER A 235 8.46 7.85 -18.48
CA SER A 235 9.70 7.07 -18.65
C SER A 235 10.67 7.25 -17.48
N THR A 236 10.72 8.45 -16.89
CA THR A 236 11.55 8.74 -15.71
C THR A 236 11.02 8.00 -14.49
N LEU A 237 9.71 8.05 -14.22
CA LEU A 237 9.10 7.30 -13.11
C LEU A 237 9.33 5.79 -13.23
N GLU A 238 9.14 5.23 -14.42
CA GLU A 238 9.36 3.80 -14.65
C GLU A 238 10.83 3.40 -14.44
N SER A 239 11.76 4.27 -14.85
CA SER A 239 13.19 4.06 -14.61
C SER A 239 13.54 4.14 -13.13
N LEU A 240 12.95 5.08 -12.38
CA LEU A 240 13.13 5.19 -10.93
C LEU A 240 12.56 3.96 -10.21
N GLU A 241 11.37 3.49 -10.61
CA GLU A 241 10.76 2.27 -10.06
C GLU A 241 11.63 1.03 -10.31
N ALA A 242 12.19 0.90 -11.51
CA ALA A 242 13.11 -0.18 -11.85
C ALA A 242 14.42 -0.10 -11.03
N SER A 243 14.98 1.11 -10.87
CA SER A 243 16.19 1.33 -10.07
C SER A 243 15.96 1.03 -8.59
N PHE A 244 14.85 1.48 -8.03
CA PHE A 244 14.46 1.20 -6.65
C PHE A 244 14.33 -0.30 -6.38
N LYS A 245 13.64 -1.01 -7.29
CA LYS A 245 13.53 -2.47 -7.25
C LYS A 245 14.91 -3.14 -7.29
N SER A 246 15.77 -2.72 -8.21
CA SER A 246 17.12 -3.26 -8.35
C SER A 246 17.98 -3.00 -7.12
N SER A 247 17.84 -1.85 -6.45
CA SER A 247 18.57 -1.54 -5.21
C SER A 247 18.16 -2.44 -4.06
N LEU A 248 16.85 -2.72 -3.91
CA LEU A 248 16.35 -3.65 -2.89
C LEU A 248 16.76 -5.10 -3.18
N GLU A 249 16.68 -5.53 -4.45
CA GLU A 249 17.14 -6.86 -4.87
C GLU A 249 18.65 -7.03 -4.60
N LEU A 250 19.45 -6.01 -4.90
CA LEU A 250 20.89 -6.04 -4.62
C LEU A 250 21.19 -6.11 -3.11
N LEU A 251 20.49 -5.33 -2.28
CA LEU A 251 20.64 -5.36 -0.82
C LEU A 251 20.27 -6.75 -0.28
N HIS A 252 19.13 -7.28 -0.70
CA HIS A 252 18.66 -8.62 -0.35
C HIS A 252 19.69 -9.69 -0.72
N ASP A 253 20.15 -9.71 -1.97
CA ASP A 253 21.09 -10.71 -2.46
C ASP A 253 22.44 -10.62 -1.76
N ASN A 254 22.94 -9.42 -1.45
CA ASN A 254 24.17 -9.24 -0.70
C ASN A 254 24.06 -9.83 0.72
N PHE A 255 22.92 -9.65 1.38
CA PHE A 255 22.67 -10.16 2.72
C PHE A 255 22.46 -11.68 2.75
N VAL A 256 21.60 -12.20 1.87
CA VAL A 256 21.26 -13.63 1.80
C VAL A 256 22.47 -14.47 1.39
N ASN A 257 23.23 -14.02 0.39
CA ASN A 257 24.42 -14.73 -0.07
C ASN A 257 25.64 -14.52 0.84
N GLY A 258 25.51 -13.74 1.93
CA GLY A 258 26.60 -13.47 2.87
C GLY A 258 27.77 -12.69 2.27
N VAL A 259 27.51 -11.90 1.21
CA VAL A 259 28.51 -10.98 0.62
C VAL A 259 28.81 -9.86 1.61
N VAL A 260 27.78 -9.40 2.33
CA VAL A 260 27.89 -8.43 3.42
C VAL A 260 27.14 -8.98 4.64
N ASP A 261 27.79 -8.94 5.80
CA ASP A 261 27.23 -9.42 7.06
C ASP A 261 26.54 -8.28 7.81
N TYR A 262 25.39 -7.84 7.29
CA TYR A 262 24.60 -6.79 7.93
C TYR A 262 24.01 -7.27 9.25
N THR A 263 24.10 -6.44 10.30
CA THR A 263 23.21 -6.62 11.45
C THR A 263 21.76 -6.30 11.03
N PRO A 264 20.75 -6.76 11.80
CA PRO A 264 19.36 -6.38 11.55
C PRO A 264 19.16 -4.86 11.42
N GLU A 265 19.79 -4.08 12.31
CA GLU A 265 19.70 -2.62 12.32
C GLU A 265 20.32 -2.00 11.05
N GLU A 266 21.48 -2.48 10.63
CA GLU A 266 22.16 -1.98 9.43
C GLU A 266 21.35 -2.28 8.16
N TYR A 267 20.71 -3.45 8.09
CA TYR A 267 19.82 -3.80 6.98
C TYR A 267 18.59 -2.88 6.95
N ILE A 268 17.93 -2.70 8.10
CA ILE A 268 16.75 -1.84 8.23
C ILE A 268 17.07 -0.39 7.82
N LEU A 269 18.20 0.15 8.27
CA LEU A 269 18.68 1.48 7.89
C LEU A 269 18.97 1.58 6.39
N SER A 270 19.55 0.54 5.79
CA SER A 270 19.83 0.49 4.34
C SER A 270 18.54 0.51 3.52
N VAL A 271 17.52 -0.25 3.93
CA VAL A 271 16.18 -0.19 3.31
C VAL A 271 15.59 1.21 3.45
N GLY A 272 15.66 1.81 4.64
CA GLY A 272 15.19 3.17 4.88
C GLY A 272 15.83 4.20 3.94
N SER A 273 17.15 4.13 3.76
CA SER A 273 17.88 5.01 2.83
C SER A 273 17.46 4.83 1.38
N ILE A 274 17.19 3.59 0.94
CA ILE A 274 16.71 3.31 -0.42
C ILE A 274 15.29 3.89 -0.63
N ILE A 275 14.41 3.77 0.37
CA ILE A 275 13.05 4.36 0.35
C ILE A 275 13.12 5.88 0.29
N ASP A 276 13.94 6.51 1.12
CA ASP A 276 14.06 7.96 1.18
C ASP A 276 14.59 8.53 -0.14
N SER A 277 15.66 7.94 -0.70
CA SER A 277 16.20 8.35 -2.00
C SER A 277 15.16 8.22 -3.11
N PHE A 278 14.44 7.10 -3.20
CA PHE A 278 13.40 6.90 -4.21
C PHE A 278 12.27 7.93 -4.08
N HIS A 279 11.87 8.26 -2.84
CA HIS A 279 10.83 9.24 -2.60
C HIS A 279 11.25 10.65 -2.99
N GLU A 280 12.47 11.06 -2.67
CA GLU A 280 13.04 12.35 -3.06
C GLU A 280 13.10 12.50 -4.58
N ASP A 281 13.64 11.50 -5.28
CA ASP A 281 13.73 11.50 -6.74
C ASP A 281 12.34 11.51 -7.39
N LYS A 282 11.40 10.75 -6.84
CA LYS A 282 10.03 10.64 -7.37
C LYS A 282 9.26 11.96 -7.27
N ILE A 283 9.39 12.71 -6.18
CA ILE A 283 8.67 13.98 -6.00
C ILE A 283 9.06 15.00 -7.08
N ILE A 284 10.34 15.05 -7.43
CA ILE A 284 10.90 16.04 -8.37
C ILE A 284 10.36 15.83 -9.79
N VAL A 285 9.87 14.64 -10.11
CA VAL A 285 9.26 14.36 -11.43
C VAL A 285 7.94 15.11 -11.63
N PHE A 286 7.21 15.41 -10.55
CA PHE A 286 5.90 16.05 -10.62
C PHE A 286 5.99 17.56 -10.47
N ASP A 287 5.16 18.28 -11.23
CA ASP A 287 4.96 19.71 -11.01
C ASP A 287 4.02 19.99 -9.82
N THR A 288 3.89 21.27 -9.44
CA THR A 288 3.08 21.68 -8.28
C THR A 288 1.59 21.36 -8.45
N VAL A 289 1.06 21.40 -9.68
CA VAL A 289 -0.34 21.08 -9.96
C VAL A 289 -0.56 19.57 -9.85
N GLN A 290 0.34 18.77 -10.41
CA GLN A 290 0.33 17.32 -10.31
C GLN A 290 0.42 16.86 -8.85
N LEU A 291 1.31 17.46 -8.05
CA LEU A 291 1.43 17.18 -6.62
C LEU A 291 0.14 17.51 -5.86
N GLU A 292 -0.50 18.64 -6.13
CA GLU A 292 -1.78 19.02 -5.51
C GLU A 292 -2.90 18.01 -5.87
N ILE A 293 -2.97 17.55 -7.12
CA ILE A 293 -3.92 16.50 -7.54
C ILE A 293 -3.65 15.20 -6.78
N ILE A 294 -2.39 14.80 -6.62
CA ILE A 294 -2.00 13.59 -5.87
C ILE A 294 -2.40 13.71 -4.39
N GLU A 295 -2.21 14.88 -3.77
CA GLU A 295 -2.59 15.11 -2.38
C GLU A 295 -4.11 15.07 -2.18
N ILE A 296 -4.86 15.72 -3.07
CA ILE A 296 -6.33 15.65 -3.08
C ILE A 296 -6.80 14.21 -3.30
N HIS A 297 -6.21 13.48 -4.24
CA HIS A 297 -6.51 12.07 -4.47
C HIS A 297 -6.29 11.23 -3.20
N ARG A 298 -5.16 11.41 -2.51
CA ARG A 298 -4.89 10.72 -1.24
C ARG A 298 -5.93 11.06 -0.18
N ALA A 299 -6.34 12.32 -0.08
CA ALA A 299 -7.34 12.78 0.89
C ALA A 299 -8.73 12.16 0.65
N ILE A 300 -9.19 12.10 -0.61
CA ILE A 300 -10.49 11.50 -0.97
C ILE A 300 -10.43 9.97 -0.92
N ALA A 301 -9.31 9.35 -1.29
CA ALA A 301 -9.14 7.90 -1.23
C ALA A 301 -9.24 7.40 0.22
N ARG A 302 -8.60 8.10 1.17
CA ARG A 302 -8.75 7.79 2.62
C ARG A 302 -10.20 7.83 3.08
N ARG A 303 -10.95 8.88 2.71
CA ARG A 303 -12.37 9.02 3.04
C ARG A 303 -13.22 7.94 2.38
N PHE A 304 -12.96 7.62 1.11
CA PHE A 304 -13.64 6.55 0.40
C PHE A 304 -13.44 5.19 1.08
N MET A 305 -12.22 4.92 1.55
CA MET A 305 -11.88 3.67 2.22
C MET A 305 -12.67 3.46 3.53
N LYS A 306 -13.02 4.53 4.27
CA LYS A 306 -13.87 4.49 5.48
C LYS A 306 -15.25 3.87 5.21
N HIS A 307 -15.84 4.18 4.06
CA HIS A 307 -17.22 3.78 3.71
C HIS A 307 -17.30 2.54 2.84
N SER A 308 -16.20 2.17 2.21
CA SER A 308 -16.11 0.90 1.52
C SER A 308 -16.26 -0.27 2.51
N ARG A 309 -16.59 -1.48 2.02
CA ARG A 309 -16.64 -2.74 2.81
C ARG A 309 -15.36 -3.02 3.62
N TRP A 310 -14.31 -2.26 3.38
CA TRP A 310 -13.03 -2.34 4.03
C TRP A 310 -12.99 -1.53 5.33
N GLY A 311 -13.68 -0.38 5.43
CA GLY A 311 -13.73 0.47 6.63
C GLY A 311 -14.96 0.27 7.52
N HIS A 312 -15.94 -0.53 7.09
CA HIS A 312 -17.15 -0.76 7.87
C HIS A 312 -16.88 -1.61 9.11
N LYS A 313 -16.86 -0.99 10.29
CA LYS A 313 -17.04 -1.69 11.57
C LYS A 313 -18.43 -2.32 11.56
N GLY A 314 -18.50 -3.63 11.35
CA GLY A 314 -19.75 -4.38 11.49
C GLY A 314 -20.42 -4.01 12.81
N ARG A 315 -21.69 -3.60 12.75
CA ARG A 315 -22.52 -3.38 13.93
C ARG A 315 -22.77 -4.68 14.69
#